data_AF-A0A7J2IR63-F1
#
_entry.id   AF-A0A7J2IR63-F1
#
_cell.length_a   1.000
_cell.length_b   1.000
_cell.length_c   1.000
_cell.angle_alpha   90.00
_cell.angle_beta   90.00
_cell.angle_gamma   90.00
#
_symmetry.space_group_name_H-M   'P 1'
#
loop_
_entity.id
_entity.type
_entity.pdbx_description
1 polymer ?
#
loop_
_entity_poly.entity_id
_entity_poly.type
_entity_poly.pdbx_seq_one_letter_code
_entity_poly.pdbx_strand_id
1 'polypeptide(L)'
;MTKEVLERVKLIQQKLKRREDERKSLREIFSVYDVLRDYFKDLDKVQSVSREIAEKLRGRELLNSESFLKRSLRKEIRRIIRESIIKNFGFVEKIDEIERRIFINLEEEYG
;
A
#
# COMPACT_ATOMS: atom_id res chain seq x y z
N MET A 1 -26.19 -27.64 -0.96
CA MET A 1 -25.76 -26.25 -0.64
C MET A 1 -26.96 -25.49 -0.08
N THR A 2 -26.85 -24.91 1.12
CA THR A 2 -27.91 -24.14 1.78
C THR A 2 -27.97 -22.69 1.24
N LYS A 3 -29.13 -22.04 1.30
CA LYS A 3 -29.34 -20.64 0.85
C LYS A 3 -28.34 -19.66 1.50
N GLU A 4 -27.99 -19.90 2.75
CA GLU A 4 -27.02 -19.13 3.54
C GLU A 4 -25.60 -19.16 2.93
N VAL A 5 -25.17 -20.32 2.40
CA VAL A 5 -23.87 -20.43 1.73
C VAL A 5 -23.85 -19.61 0.44
N LEU A 6 -24.96 -19.60 -0.31
CA LEU A 6 -25.09 -18.81 -1.55
C LEU A 6 -25.06 -17.30 -1.28
N GLU A 7 -25.72 -16.83 -0.22
CA GLU A 7 -25.68 -15.42 0.18
C GLU A 7 -24.28 -15.01 0.63
N ARG A 8 -23.60 -15.85 1.41
CA ARG A 8 -22.22 -15.60 1.85
C ARG A 8 -21.26 -15.52 0.67
N VAL A 9 -21.38 -16.42 -0.31
CA VAL A 9 -20.57 -16.40 -1.53
C VAL A 9 -20.83 -15.11 -2.34
N LYS A 10 -22.09 -14.69 -2.50
CA LYS A 10 -22.43 -13.43 -3.20
C LYS A 10 -21.82 -12.20 -2.52
N LEU A 11 -21.89 -12.13 -1.18
CA LEU A 11 -21.29 -11.02 -0.43
C LEU A 11 -19.77 -10.97 -0.59
N ILE A 12 -19.10 -12.13 -0.58
CA ILE A 12 -17.66 -12.22 -0.82
C ILE A 12 -17.33 -11.74 -2.24
N GLN A 13 -18.05 -12.22 -3.25
CA GLN A 13 -17.85 -11.80 -4.65
C GLN A 13 -18.02 -10.29 -4.83
N GLN A 14 -19.04 -9.68 -4.21
CA GLN A 14 -19.24 -8.24 -4.26
C GLN A 14 -18.10 -7.46 -3.60
N LYS A 15 -17.61 -7.93 -2.44
CA LYS A 15 -16.47 -7.32 -1.76
C LYS A 15 -15.18 -7.42 -2.58
N LEU A 16 -14.93 -8.58 -3.19
CA LEU A 16 -13.77 -8.79 -4.06
C LEU A 16 -13.82 -7.85 -5.27
N LYS A 17 -14.98 -7.76 -5.95
CA LYS A 17 -15.16 -6.87 -7.09
C LYS A 17 -14.89 -5.41 -6.73
N ARG A 18 -15.43 -4.91 -5.60
CA ARG A 18 -15.18 -3.54 -5.14
C ARG A 18 -13.70 -3.27 -4.88
N ARG A 19 -13.00 -4.21 -4.24
CA ARG A 19 -11.54 -4.09 -4.01
C ARG A 19 -10.76 -4.05 -5.33
N GLU A 20 -11.17 -4.86 -6.29
CA GLU A 20 -10.54 -4.89 -7.62
C GLU A 20 -10.78 -3.58 -8.38
N ASP A 21 -11.98 -3.02 -8.29
CA ASP A 21 -12.33 -1.72 -8.86
C ASP A 21 -11.54 -0.58 -8.18
N GLU A 22 -11.40 -0.60 -6.86
CA GLU A 22 -10.55 0.34 -6.10
C GLU A 22 -9.10 0.24 -6.56
N ARG A 23 -8.55 -0.97 -6.67
CA ARG A 23 -7.18 -1.20 -7.13
C ARG A 23 -6.97 -0.70 -8.56
N LYS A 24 -7.94 -0.89 -9.46
CA LYS A 24 -7.89 -0.34 -10.83
C LYS A 24 -7.93 1.19 -10.85
N SER A 25 -8.72 1.81 -9.96
CA SER A 25 -8.85 3.27 -9.90
C SER A 25 -7.59 3.94 -9.33
N LEU A 26 -7.00 3.36 -8.29
CA LEU A 26 -5.84 3.89 -7.59
C LEU A 26 -4.51 3.42 -8.20
N ARG A 27 -4.55 2.37 -9.03
CA ARG A 27 -3.39 1.83 -9.75
C ARG A 27 -2.20 1.64 -8.81
N GLU A 28 -1.07 2.27 -9.15
CA GLU A 28 0.24 2.11 -8.53
C GLU A 28 0.35 2.75 -7.14
N ILE A 29 -0.62 3.56 -6.73
CA ILE A 29 -0.65 4.11 -5.37
C ILE A 29 -1.49 3.25 -4.43
N PHE A 30 -2.23 2.25 -4.93
CA PHE A 30 -3.16 1.45 -4.13
C PHE A 30 -2.47 0.78 -2.95
N SER A 31 -1.34 0.12 -3.18
CA SER A 31 -0.60 -0.63 -2.14
C SER A 31 -0.13 0.24 -0.98
N VAL A 32 0.15 1.53 -1.24
CA VAL A 32 0.50 2.52 -0.21
C VAL A 32 -0.75 3.15 0.41
N TYR A 33 -1.71 3.54 -0.43
CA TYR A 33 -2.96 4.20 -0.04
C TYR A 33 -3.83 3.33 0.86
N ASP A 34 -3.97 2.05 0.55
CA ASP A 34 -4.76 1.08 1.31
C ASP A 34 -4.26 0.96 2.76
N VAL A 35 -2.95 1.09 2.98
CA VAL A 35 -2.40 1.09 4.33
C VAL A 35 -2.59 2.46 4.98
N LEU A 36 -2.17 3.54 4.32
CA LEU A 36 -2.19 4.88 4.94
C LEU A 36 -3.60 5.33 5.36
N ARG A 37 -4.64 4.97 4.59
CA ARG A 37 -6.05 5.30 4.93
C ARG A 37 -6.53 4.68 6.24
N ASP A 38 -5.90 3.60 6.70
CA ASP A 38 -6.22 2.95 7.98
C ASP A 38 -5.68 3.73 9.19
N TYR A 39 -4.64 4.56 9.01
CA TYR A 39 -3.94 5.25 10.10
C TYR A 39 -4.17 6.76 10.09
N PHE A 40 -4.51 7.35 8.94
CA PHE A 40 -4.64 8.79 8.78
C PHE A 40 -6.03 9.16 8.27
N LYS A 41 -6.64 10.17 8.91
CA LYS A 41 -8.01 10.62 8.61
C LYS A 41 -8.11 11.53 7.38
N ASP A 42 -7.04 12.25 7.07
CA ASP A 42 -6.98 13.19 5.95
C ASP A 42 -6.72 12.43 4.64
N LEU A 43 -7.79 12.06 3.94
CA LEU A 43 -7.72 11.22 2.74
C LEU A 43 -7.04 11.92 1.56
N ASP A 44 -7.21 13.23 1.41
CA ASP A 44 -6.56 14.01 0.36
C ASP A 44 -5.05 14.00 0.56
N LYS A 45 -4.62 14.20 1.81
CA LYS A 45 -3.21 14.11 2.19
C LYS A 45 -2.67 12.68 2.06
N VAL A 46 -3.43 11.68 2.47
CA VAL A 46 -3.08 10.26 2.26
C VAL A 46 -2.86 9.97 0.77
N GLN A 47 -3.76 10.42 -0.10
CA GLN A 47 -3.63 10.23 -1.53
C GLN A 47 -2.38 10.91 -2.10
N SER A 48 -2.12 12.16 -1.68
CA SER A 48 -0.93 12.92 -2.07
C SER A 48 0.36 12.21 -1.65
N VAL A 49 0.45 11.75 -0.39
CA VAL A 49 1.64 11.08 0.14
C VAL A 49 1.85 9.71 -0.50
N SER A 50 0.78 8.95 -0.75
CA SER A 50 0.88 7.68 -1.48
C SER A 50 1.46 7.88 -2.88
N ARG A 51 1.07 8.96 -3.56
CA ARG A 51 1.63 9.33 -4.86
C ARG A 51 3.10 9.73 -4.75
N GLU A 52 3.47 10.57 -3.78
CA GLU A 52 4.88 10.96 -3.53
C GLU A 52 5.76 9.71 -3.31
N ILE A 53 5.30 8.74 -2.51
CA ILE A 53 6.04 7.50 -2.25
C ILE A 53 6.20 6.69 -3.53
N ALA A 54 5.12 6.44 -4.26
CA ALA A 54 5.16 5.65 -5.49
C ALA A 54 6.05 6.28 -6.57
N GLU A 55 6.01 7.61 -6.72
CA GLU A 55 6.86 8.35 -7.64
C GLU A 55 8.34 8.27 -7.25
N LYS A 56 8.67 8.43 -5.96
CA LYS A 56 10.07 8.30 -5.48
C LYS A 56 10.64 6.91 -5.69
N LEU A 57 9.85 5.87 -5.40
CA LEU A 57 10.28 4.49 -5.58
C LEU A 57 10.50 4.18 -7.06
N ARG A 58 9.60 4.64 -7.93
CA ARG A 58 9.74 4.46 -9.39
C ARG A 58 10.91 5.24 -9.96
N GLY A 59 11.10 6.50 -9.55
CA GLY A 59 12.20 7.34 -10.01
C GLY A 59 13.58 6.78 -9.63
N ARG A 60 13.64 5.83 -8.71
CA ARG A 60 14.84 5.08 -8.33
C ARG A 60 14.84 3.62 -8.80
N GLU A 61 13.87 3.23 -9.62
CA GLU A 61 13.71 1.87 -10.14
C GLU A 61 13.64 0.80 -9.02
N LEU A 62 12.97 1.12 -7.91
CA LEU A 62 12.87 0.23 -6.73
C LEU A 62 11.59 -0.64 -6.72
N LEU A 63 10.73 -0.50 -7.72
CA LEU A 63 9.47 -1.27 -7.86
C LEU A 63 9.65 -2.44 -8.84
N ASN A 64 10.57 -3.35 -8.54
CA ASN A 64 10.80 -4.59 -9.28
C ASN A 64 11.27 -5.71 -8.35
N SER A 65 11.17 -6.95 -8.82
CA SER A 65 11.48 -8.16 -8.06
C SER A 65 12.89 -8.15 -7.46
N GLU A 66 13.88 -7.72 -8.23
CA GLU A 66 15.27 -7.65 -7.79
C GLU A 66 15.46 -6.71 -6.58
N SER A 67 14.72 -5.60 -6.54
CA SER A 67 14.74 -4.63 -5.45
C SER A 67 14.22 -5.21 -4.13
N PHE A 68 13.27 -6.13 -4.20
CA PHE A 68 12.74 -6.84 -3.02
C PHE A 68 13.62 -8.01 -2.56
N LEU A 69 14.53 -8.50 -3.42
CA LEU A 69 15.50 -9.55 -3.06
C LEU A 69 16.77 -8.97 -2.42
N LYS A 70 17.30 -7.86 -2.94
CA LYS A 70 18.57 -7.27 -2.49
C LYS A 70 18.42 -6.53 -1.17
N ARG A 71 19.15 -6.95 -0.13
CA ARG A 71 19.10 -6.35 1.23
C ARG A 71 19.29 -4.83 1.24
N SER A 72 20.17 -4.28 0.42
CA SER A 72 20.41 -2.83 0.31
C SER A 72 19.18 -2.10 -0.24
N LEU A 73 18.60 -2.61 -1.34
CA LEU A 73 17.44 -2.00 -1.99
C LEU A 73 16.18 -2.10 -1.13
N ARG A 74 15.97 -3.23 -0.43
CA ARG A 74 14.92 -3.35 0.59
C ARG A 74 15.03 -2.27 1.67
N LYS A 75 16.23 -2.00 2.17
CA LYS A 75 16.45 -0.92 3.15
C LYS A 75 16.11 0.45 2.57
N GLU A 76 16.46 0.67 1.31
CA GLU A 76 16.16 1.92 0.61
C GLU A 76 14.66 2.16 0.43
N ILE A 77 13.91 1.13 0.00
CA ILE A 77 12.44 1.17 -0.10
C ILE A 77 11.84 1.58 1.25
N ARG A 78 12.22 0.87 2.32
CA ARG A 78 11.70 1.13 3.68
C ARG A 78 12.05 2.52 4.19
N ARG A 79 13.24 3.01 3.84
CA ARG A 79 13.69 4.37 4.18
C ARG A 79 12.82 5.41 3.48
N ILE A 80 12.57 5.26 2.18
CA ILE A 80 11.72 6.19 1.41
C ILE A 80 10.30 6.24 1.97
N ILE A 81 9.74 5.10 2.35
CA ILE A 81 8.43 5.01 3.00
C ILE A 81 8.45 5.78 4.33
N ARG A 82 9.38 5.45 5.25
CA ARG A 82 9.49 6.11 6.56
C ARG A 82 9.69 7.63 6.45
N GLU A 83 10.64 8.07 5.64
CA GLU A 83 10.95 9.49 5.49
C GLU A 83 9.76 10.26 4.93
N SER A 84 9.04 9.68 3.96
CA SER A 84 7.85 10.33 3.38
C SER A 84 6.69 10.40 4.38
N ILE A 85 6.50 9.38 5.23
CA ILE A 85 5.50 9.43 6.29
C ILE A 85 5.88 10.48 7.34
N ILE A 86 7.12 10.46 7.84
CA ILE A 86 7.59 11.40 8.88
C ILE A 86 7.51 12.84 8.38
N LYS A 87 7.94 13.11 7.14
CA LYS A 87 7.89 14.43 6.52
C LYS A 87 6.47 14.99 6.46
N ASN A 88 5.49 14.15 6.15
CA ASN A 88 4.13 14.61 5.88
C ASN A 88 3.20 14.53 7.11
N PHE A 89 3.32 13.49 7.93
CA PHE A 89 2.43 13.23 9.07
C PHE A 89 3.10 13.42 10.43
N GLY A 90 4.40 13.71 10.46
CA GLY A 90 5.19 13.78 11.68
C GLY A 90 5.59 12.39 12.21
N PHE A 91 6.21 12.37 13.38
CA PHE A 91 6.57 11.11 14.04
C PHE A 91 5.30 10.47 14.61
N VAL A 92 4.94 9.30 14.07
CA VAL A 92 3.78 8.51 14.52
C VAL A 92 4.26 7.26 15.24
N GLU A 93 3.61 6.92 16.36
CA GLU A 93 3.97 5.77 17.19
C GLU A 93 3.97 4.45 16.39
N LYS A 94 3.03 4.31 15.45
CA LYS A 94 2.87 3.12 14.61
C LYS A 94 3.71 3.14 13.32
N ILE A 95 4.72 4.01 13.22
CA ILE A 95 5.53 4.17 11.99
C ILE A 95 6.12 2.85 11.48
N ASP A 96 6.58 2.00 12.38
CA ASP A 96 7.19 0.71 12.05
C ASP A 96 6.17 -0.30 11.49
N GLU A 97 4.95 -0.27 12.02
CA GLU A 97 3.84 -1.09 11.55
C GLU A 97 3.36 -0.63 10.17
N ILE A 98 3.18 0.69 10.00
CA ILE A 98 2.77 1.31 8.74
C ILE A 98 3.79 1.01 7.64
N GLU A 99 5.09 1.25 7.90
CA GLU A 99 6.17 0.95 6.97
C GLU A 99 6.15 -0.53 6.56
N ARG A 100 6.06 -1.43 7.54
CA ARG A 100 6.08 -2.86 7.28
C ARG A 100 4.89 -3.30 6.41
N ARG A 101 3.68 -2.80 6.69
CA ARG A 101 2.48 -3.14 5.89
C ARG A 101 2.59 -2.62 4.47
N ILE A 102 3.05 -1.38 4.28
CA ILE A 102 3.29 -0.83 2.94
C ILE A 102 4.34 -1.66 2.19
N PHE A 103 5.44 -2.01 2.87
CA PHE A 103 6.51 -2.81 2.27
C PHE A 103 6.00 -4.18 1.78
N ILE A 104 5.20 -4.88 2.60
CA ILE A 104 4.61 -6.18 2.24
C ILE A 104 3.68 -6.04 1.03
N ASN A 105 2.78 -5.05 1.03
CA ASN A 105 1.87 -4.84 -0.10
C ASN A 105 2.62 -4.56 -1.41
N LEU A 106 3.71 -3.77 -1.34
CA LEU A 106 4.57 -3.51 -2.49
C LEU A 106 5.33 -4.76 -2.95
N GLU A 107 5.83 -5.58 -2.01
CA GLU A 107 6.50 -6.85 -2.31
C GLU A 107 5.52 -7.86 -2.95
N GLU A 108 4.25 -7.89 -2.52
CA GLU A 108 3.22 -8.73 -3.16
C GLU A 108 2.82 -8.24 -4.57
N GLU A 109 2.97 -6.95 -4.85
CA GLU A 109 2.58 -6.36 -6.14
C GLU A 109 3.70 -6.35 -7.17
N TYR A 110 4.95 -6.15 -6.73
CA TYR A 110 6.10 -5.93 -7.62
C TYR A 110 7.27 -6.92 -7.39
N GLY A 111 7.23 -7.72 -6.33
CA GLY A 111 8.21 -8.75 -5.99
C GLY A 111 8.06 -9.99 -6.84
#